data_AF-A0A1H1QU21-F1
#
_entry.id   AF-A0A1H1QU21-F1
#
_cell.length_a   1.000
_cell.length_b   1.000
_cell.length_c   1.000
_cell.angle_alpha   90.00
_cell.angle_beta   90.00
_cell.angle_gamma   90.00
#
_symmetry.space_group_name_H-M   'P 1'
#
loop_
_entity.id
_entity.type
_entity.pdbx_description
1 polymer ?
#
loop_
_entity_poly.entity_id
_entity_poly.type
_entity_poly.pdbx_seq_one_letter_code
_entity_poly.pdbx_strand_id
1 'polypeptide(L)'
;MAERMLPVLPDYQPGRWAVHTAYSDPGRFGPLLDAVPGQDRAASTVARNLIVHYRASEVELPEGTRSDVNARWIAKILELDQQRHPADLGTPRAESRRVQGCCRDHSLLAAAILRQHGIAARIRYGFAGYFVEEFQVDHVVVETWEPQLQRWRRFDPEVASPLPRLASPRDIPAGRGAPFVTAAEVWRGYRAGEIDPDRYGVDPATEVRGVWFIHDAVILDAAFRAGHELLLWDAWDPMTDPSGPTEEQAGSVDRLASLIVAADAGDLDAERELIASMTDDPQLRPPDVVNTICPWGDPPVRSELRRGPAAVQS
;
A
#
# COMPACT_ATOMS: atom_id res chain seq x y z
N MET A 1 -2.44 21.55 16.32
CA MET A 1 -2.43 20.35 17.19
C MET A 1 -1.02 19.80 17.19
N ALA A 2 -0.52 19.28 18.32
CA ALA A 2 0.85 18.76 18.37
C ALA A 2 0.97 17.53 17.44
N GLU A 3 2.02 17.50 16.62
CA GLU A 3 2.35 16.31 15.81
C GLU A 3 2.49 15.11 16.74
N ARG A 4 1.71 14.06 16.48
CA ARG A 4 1.73 12.84 17.29
C ARG A 4 2.47 11.76 16.51
N MET A 5 3.53 11.23 17.10
CA MET A 5 4.18 10.03 16.56
C MET A 5 3.31 8.79 16.79
N LEU A 6 3.52 7.74 15.99
CA LEU A 6 2.94 6.43 16.26
C LEU A 6 3.29 5.96 17.69
N PRO A 7 2.39 5.22 18.35
CA PRO A 7 2.53 4.89 19.76
C PRO A 7 3.75 3.99 20.03
N VAL A 8 4.34 4.16 21.21
CA VAL A 8 5.32 3.22 21.75
C VAL A 8 4.57 2.00 22.29
N LEU A 9 4.97 0.81 21.86
CA LEU A 9 4.37 -0.47 22.17
C LEU A 9 5.41 -1.39 22.84
N PRO A 10 5.63 -1.28 24.16
CA PRO A 10 6.48 -2.19 24.88
C PRO A 10 6.02 -3.64 24.67
N ASP A 11 6.98 -4.56 24.54
CA ASP A 11 6.74 -6.01 24.41
C ASP A 11 6.07 -6.47 23.09
N TYR A 12 5.74 -5.55 22.17
CA TYR A 12 5.21 -5.90 20.85
C TYR A 12 6.21 -6.75 20.06
N GLN A 13 5.73 -7.85 19.49
CA GLN A 13 6.55 -8.77 18.70
C GLN A 13 6.25 -8.59 17.21
N PRO A 14 7.06 -7.83 16.46
CA PRO A 14 6.77 -7.48 15.08
C PRO A 14 7.16 -8.59 14.09
N GLY A 15 7.61 -9.75 14.57
CA GLY A 15 8.26 -10.79 13.76
C GLY A 15 7.44 -11.30 12.58
N ARG A 16 6.10 -11.31 12.68
CA ARG A 16 5.21 -11.64 11.56
C ARG A 16 5.45 -10.76 10.34
N TRP A 17 5.74 -9.48 10.55
CA TRP A 17 5.91 -8.48 9.49
C TRP A 17 7.31 -8.48 8.88
N ALA A 18 8.24 -9.27 9.44
CA ALA A 18 9.58 -9.44 8.89
C ALA A 18 9.63 -10.56 7.83
N VAL A 19 8.54 -11.31 7.64
CA VAL A 19 8.46 -12.41 6.69
C VAL A 19 7.77 -11.96 5.41
N HIS A 20 8.23 -12.47 4.27
CA HIS A 20 7.57 -12.24 2.99
C HIS A 20 6.16 -12.84 2.97
N THR A 21 5.22 -12.05 2.46
CA THR A 21 3.94 -12.52 1.94
C THR A 21 4.12 -13.15 0.56
N ALA A 22 3.08 -13.77 0.01
CA ALA A 22 3.09 -14.21 -1.39
C ALA A 22 3.34 -13.07 -2.40
N TYR A 23 3.01 -11.82 -2.03
CA TYR A 23 3.14 -10.62 -2.85
C TYR A 23 4.54 -10.03 -2.83
N SER A 24 5.18 -10.05 -1.66
CA SER A 24 6.51 -9.49 -1.45
C SER A 24 7.64 -10.48 -1.67
N ASP A 25 7.36 -11.78 -1.78
CA ASP A 25 8.37 -12.81 -2.07
C ASP A 25 9.04 -12.58 -3.44
N PRO A 26 10.37 -12.32 -3.49
CA PRO A 26 11.08 -12.05 -4.74
C PRO A 26 11.32 -13.31 -5.57
N GLY A 27 11.09 -14.51 -5.04
CA GLY A 27 11.40 -15.78 -5.69
C GLY A 27 12.88 -15.84 -6.11
N ARG A 28 13.14 -16.14 -7.39
CA ARG A 28 14.52 -16.24 -7.93
C ARG A 28 15.32 -14.94 -7.84
N PHE A 29 14.68 -13.80 -7.61
CA PHE A 29 15.32 -12.49 -7.53
C PHE A 29 15.77 -12.10 -6.12
N GLY A 30 15.66 -12.99 -5.12
CA GLY A 30 16.13 -12.76 -3.74
C GLY A 30 17.53 -12.15 -3.65
N PRO A 31 18.55 -12.66 -4.38
CA PRO A 31 19.89 -12.08 -4.37
C PRO A 31 19.97 -10.60 -4.75
N LEU A 32 19.02 -10.10 -5.57
CA LEU A 32 18.96 -8.67 -5.92
C LEU A 32 18.52 -7.81 -4.72
N LEU A 33 17.65 -8.33 -3.86
CA LEU A 33 17.20 -7.65 -2.64
C LEU A 33 18.28 -7.75 -1.54
N ASP A 34 19.00 -8.87 -1.45
CA ASP A 34 20.14 -9.04 -0.51
C ASP A 34 21.23 -7.99 -0.74
N ALA A 35 21.46 -7.60 -2.00
CA ALA A 35 22.45 -6.60 -2.39
C ALA A 35 22.05 -5.15 -2.02
N VAL A 36 20.78 -4.89 -1.72
CA VAL A 36 20.31 -3.56 -1.28
C VAL A 36 20.47 -3.45 0.23
N PRO A 37 21.07 -2.38 0.77
CA PRO A 37 21.14 -2.20 2.23
C PRO A 37 19.75 -2.23 2.89
N GLY A 38 19.60 -3.00 3.96
CA GLY A 38 18.37 -3.13 4.77
C GLY A 38 18.04 -1.87 5.58
N GLN A 39 17.77 -0.76 4.91
CA GLN A 39 17.40 0.52 5.52
C GLN A 39 16.37 1.23 4.64
N ASP A 40 15.44 1.93 5.27
CA ASP A 40 14.35 2.66 4.59
C ASP A 40 14.87 3.58 3.48
N ARG A 41 15.97 4.32 3.72
CA ARG A 41 16.54 5.22 2.71
C ARG A 41 17.01 4.50 1.44
N ALA A 42 17.63 3.33 1.59
CA ALA A 42 18.11 2.55 0.45
C ALA A 42 16.93 1.88 -0.27
N ALA A 43 15.99 1.34 0.50
CA ALA A 43 14.75 0.76 -0.02
C ALA A 43 13.94 1.79 -0.83
N SER A 44 13.72 3.01 -0.33
CA SER A 44 13.04 4.08 -1.06
C SER A 44 13.80 4.51 -2.31
N THR A 45 15.13 4.60 -2.23
CA THR A 45 15.95 4.95 -3.41
C THR A 45 15.80 3.90 -4.51
N VAL A 46 15.85 2.62 -4.17
CA VAL A 46 15.64 1.52 -5.12
C VAL A 46 14.22 1.53 -5.65
N ALA A 47 13.21 1.71 -4.80
CA ALA A 47 11.81 1.77 -5.22
C ALA A 47 11.58 2.82 -6.31
N ARG A 48 12.01 4.07 -6.08
CA ARG A 48 11.91 5.16 -7.08
C ARG A 48 12.76 4.95 -8.32
N ASN A 49 13.86 4.19 -8.19
CA ASN A 49 14.71 3.89 -9.33
C ASN A 49 14.05 2.86 -10.24
N LEU A 50 13.37 1.84 -9.69
CA LEU A 50 12.77 0.75 -10.45
C LEU A 50 11.38 1.09 -11.00
N ILE A 51 10.61 1.84 -10.24
CA ILE A 51 9.18 2.08 -10.48
C ILE A 51 8.97 3.55 -10.82
N VAL A 52 8.06 3.81 -11.75
CA VAL A 52 7.55 5.15 -12.04
C VAL A 52 6.04 5.17 -11.79
N HIS A 53 5.57 6.20 -11.09
CA HIS A 53 4.14 6.35 -10.82
C HIS A 53 3.39 6.71 -12.10
N TYR A 54 2.48 5.84 -12.55
CA TYR A 54 1.84 5.96 -13.86
C TYR A 54 1.03 7.26 -14.06
N ARG A 55 0.58 7.89 -12.96
CA ARG A 55 -0.12 9.20 -12.96
C ARG A 55 0.75 10.41 -12.62
N ALA A 56 1.91 10.21 -12.01
CA ALA A 56 2.71 11.29 -11.41
C ALA A 56 4.13 11.37 -12.02
N SER A 57 4.33 10.73 -13.16
CA SER A 57 5.55 10.81 -13.97
C SER A 57 5.79 12.23 -14.48
N GLU A 58 7.05 12.67 -14.48
CA GLU A 58 7.46 13.96 -15.06
C GLU A 58 7.57 13.90 -16.59
N VAL A 59 7.56 12.68 -17.15
CA VAL A 59 7.68 12.41 -18.59
C VAL A 59 6.50 11.60 -19.11
N GLU A 60 6.24 11.69 -20.40
CA GLU A 60 5.30 10.79 -21.06
C GLU A 60 5.81 9.34 -21.02
N LEU A 61 5.00 8.44 -20.48
CA LEU A 61 5.34 7.04 -20.35
C LEU A 61 4.93 6.24 -21.59
N PRO A 62 5.73 5.25 -22.04
CA PRO A 62 5.41 4.47 -23.23
C PRO A 62 4.11 3.68 -23.08
N GLU A 63 3.24 3.74 -24.09
CA GLU A 63 1.98 2.98 -24.08
C GLU A 63 2.22 1.46 -24.01
N GLY A 64 3.30 0.98 -24.66
CA GLY A 64 3.65 -0.44 -24.71
C GLY A 64 4.02 -1.06 -23.36
N THR A 65 4.20 -0.26 -22.30
CA THR A 65 4.46 -0.74 -20.93
C THR A 65 3.33 -0.40 -19.96
N ARG A 66 2.17 0.10 -20.44
CA ARG A 66 1.00 0.39 -19.57
C ARG A 66 0.52 -0.81 -18.77
N SER A 67 0.63 -2.02 -19.33
CA SER A 67 0.21 -3.25 -18.66
C SER A 67 1.06 -3.60 -17.44
N ASP A 68 2.22 -2.97 -17.26
CA ASP A 68 3.07 -3.11 -16.07
C ASP A 68 2.32 -2.80 -14.78
N VAL A 69 1.37 -1.87 -14.81
CA VAL A 69 0.63 -1.47 -13.60
C VAL A 69 -0.04 -2.68 -12.96
N ASN A 70 -0.45 -3.67 -13.77
CA ASN A 70 -1.10 -4.90 -13.30
C ASN A 70 -0.10 -5.94 -12.73
N ALA A 71 1.19 -5.60 -12.59
CA ALA A 71 2.21 -6.46 -11.98
C ALA A 71 2.03 -6.55 -10.46
N ARG A 72 1.23 -7.53 -10.04
CA ARG A 72 0.87 -7.76 -8.63
C ARG A 72 2.02 -8.14 -7.71
N TRP A 73 2.91 -9.03 -8.16
CA TRP A 73 3.94 -9.63 -7.30
C TRP A 73 5.30 -8.96 -7.49
N ILE A 74 6.08 -8.83 -6.41
CA ILE A 74 7.44 -8.28 -6.46
C ILE A 74 8.32 -9.05 -7.44
N ALA A 75 8.23 -10.37 -7.47
CA ALA A 75 8.96 -11.13 -8.47
C ALA A 75 8.57 -10.80 -9.92
N LYS A 76 7.32 -10.39 -10.19
CA LYS A 76 6.90 -9.96 -11.52
C LYS A 76 7.41 -8.56 -11.84
N ILE A 77 7.37 -7.64 -10.87
CA ILE A 77 7.96 -6.30 -11.00
C ILE A 77 9.48 -6.42 -11.28
N LEU A 78 10.20 -7.24 -10.51
CA LEU A 78 11.62 -7.51 -10.71
C LEU A 78 11.91 -8.19 -12.04
N GLU A 79 11.03 -9.10 -12.49
CA GLU A 79 11.17 -9.71 -13.82
C GLU A 79 11.07 -8.67 -14.94
N LEU A 80 10.04 -7.81 -14.92
CA LEU A 80 9.85 -6.76 -15.91
C LEU A 80 11.03 -5.78 -15.93
N ASP A 81 11.50 -5.44 -14.74
CA ASP A 81 12.67 -4.59 -14.55
C ASP A 81 13.94 -5.22 -15.16
N GLN A 82 14.27 -6.44 -14.76
CA GLN A 82 15.52 -7.11 -15.17
C GLN A 82 15.53 -7.50 -16.65
N GLN A 83 14.36 -7.69 -17.27
CA GLN A 83 14.25 -7.84 -18.73
C GLN A 83 14.69 -6.57 -19.48
N ARG A 84 14.48 -5.39 -18.90
CA ARG A 84 14.85 -4.09 -19.48
C ARG A 84 16.25 -3.66 -19.06
N HIS A 85 16.63 -4.01 -17.85
CA HIS A 85 17.84 -3.56 -17.16
C HIS A 85 18.51 -4.74 -16.43
N PRO A 86 19.30 -5.58 -17.12
CA PRO A 86 20.00 -6.71 -16.51
C PRO A 86 21.20 -6.23 -15.69
N ALA A 87 20.92 -5.54 -14.59
CA ALA A 87 21.90 -4.86 -13.73
C ALA A 87 21.38 -4.74 -12.29
N ASP A 88 22.31 -4.40 -11.38
CA ASP A 88 22.01 -4.18 -9.96
C ASP A 88 20.88 -3.16 -9.76
N LEU A 89 20.08 -3.36 -8.71
CA LEU A 89 18.92 -2.51 -8.42
C LEU A 89 19.28 -1.04 -8.16
N GLY A 90 20.51 -0.76 -7.72
CA GLY A 90 21.04 0.59 -7.55
C GLY A 90 21.45 1.30 -8.85
N THR A 91 21.57 0.58 -9.97
CA THR A 91 21.97 1.17 -11.26
C THR A 91 20.87 2.11 -11.76
N PRO A 92 21.16 3.38 -12.07
CA PRO A 92 20.13 4.34 -12.46
C PRO A 92 19.31 3.91 -13.68
N ARG A 93 17.99 4.01 -13.59
CA ARG A 93 17.06 3.79 -14.70
C ARG A 93 16.44 5.11 -15.14
N ALA A 94 16.47 5.35 -16.45
CA ALA A 94 15.70 6.44 -17.05
C ALA A 94 14.21 6.24 -16.74
N GLU A 95 13.53 7.30 -16.34
CA GLU A 95 12.15 7.27 -15.86
C GLU A 95 11.18 6.60 -16.85
N SER A 96 11.25 6.94 -18.14
CA SER A 96 10.45 6.33 -19.20
C SER A 96 10.73 4.85 -19.46
N ARG A 97 11.77 4.27 -18.85
CA ARG A 97 12.14 2.86 -18.95
C ARG A 97 11.94 2.09 -17.65
N ARG A 98 11.46 2.74 -16.59
CA ARG A 98 11.07 2.10 -15.32
C ARG A 98 9.83 1.24 -15.52
N VAL A 99 9.54 0.37 -14.55
CA VAL A 99 8.28 -0.38 -14.51
C VAL A 99 7.18 0.60 -14.13
N GLN A 100 6.10 0.68 -14.93
CA GLN A 100 4.97 1.53 -14.53
C GLN A 100 4.24 0.87 -13.36
N GLY A 101 4.04 1.62 -12.29
CA GLY A 101 3.33 1.18 -11.09
C GLY A 101 2.75 2.38 -10.36
N CYS A 102 2.40 2.22 -9.10
CA CYS A 102 1.84 3.27 -8.26
C CYS A 102 2.48 3.31 -6.86
N CYS A 103 1.93 4.11 -5.95
CA CYS A 103 2.37 4.22 -4.56
C CYS A 103 2.43 2.86 -3.84
N ARG A 104 1.47 1.96 -4.14
CA ARG A 104 1.45 0.59 -3.62
C ARG A 104 2.70 -0.19 -4.04
N ASP A 105 3.15 -0.06 -5.27
CA ASP A 105 4.27 -0.85 -5.80
C ASP A 105 5.61 -0.35 -5.26
N HIS A 106 5.76 0.98 -5.11
CA HIS A 106 6.89 1.57 -4.39
C HIS A 106 6.96 1.06 -2.95
N SER A 107 5.81 1.09 -2.25
CA SER A 107 5.70 0.65 -0.87
C SER A 107 5.91 -0.84 -0.69
N LEU A 108 5.38 -1.67 -1.58
CA LEU A 108 5.59 -3.11 -1.51
C LEU A 108 7.05 -3.49 -1.79
N LEU A 109 7.71 -2.85 -2.76
CA LEU A 109 9.12 -3.13 -3.05
C LEU A 109 10.01 -2.70 -1.88
N ALA A 110 9.74 -1.54 -1.28
CA ALA A 110 10.47 -1.10 -0.10
C ALA A 110 10.25 -2.04 1.10
N ALA A 111 9.00 -2.49 1.34
CA ALA A 111 8.69 -3.47 2.38
C ALA A 111 9.35 -4.84 2.10
N ALA A 112 9.38 -5.29 0.85
CA ALA A 112 10.04 -6.54 0.45
C ALA A 112 11.55 -6.49 0.72
N ILE A 113 12.23 -5.38 0.38
CA ILE A 113 13.65 -5.19 0.72
C ILE A 113 13.85 -5.29 2.23
N LEU A 114 13.05 -4.59 3.03
CA LEU A 114 13.18 -4.65 4.50
C LEU A 114 12.95 -6.07 5.05
N ARG A 115 11.92 -6.77 4.57
CA ARG A 115 11.61 -8.16 4.94
C ARG A 115 12.72 -9.13 4.56
N GLN A 116 13.37 -8.94 3.41
CA GLN A 116 14.53 -9.74 3.00
C GLN A 116 15.66 -9.68 4.05
N HIS A 117 15.82 -8.52 4.70
CA HIS A 117 16.79 -8.30 5.78
C HIS A 117 16.24 -8.63 7.19
N GLY A 118 15.08 -9.28 7.28
CA GLY A 118 14.44 -9.62 8.55
C GLY A 118 13.91 -8.41 9.33
N ILE A 119 13.76 -7.26 8.68
CA ILE A 119 13.21 -6.05 9.28
C ILE A 119 11.70 -6.05 9.08
N ALA A 120 10.97 -5.94 10.19
CA ALA A 120 9.53 -5.91 10.18
C ALA A 120 8.99 -4.69 9.44
N ALA A 121 8.26 -4.92 8.35
CA ALA A 121 7.66 -3.89 7.53
C ALA A 121 6.24 -4.27 7.07
N ARG A 122 5.32 -3.31 7.09
CA ARG A 122 3.95 -3.45 6.60
C ARG A 122 3.59 -2.25 5.73
N ILE A 123 2.86 -2.49 4.65
CA ILE A 123 2.29 -1.40 3.84
C ILE A 123 0.95 -0.97 4.44
N ARG A 124 0.61 0.32 4.32
CA ARG A 124 -0.62 0.91 4.87
C ARG A 124 -1.31 1.73 3.82
N TYR A 125 -2.62 1.55 3.67
CA TYR A 125 -3.43 2.34 2.77
C TYR A 125 -4.18 3.44 3.53
N GLY A 126 -4.19 4.63 2.96
CA GLY A 126 -4.84 5.80 3.51
C GLY A 126 -4.76 6.95 2.52
N PHE A 127 -4.63 8.16 3.04
CA PHE A 127 -4.71 9.37 2.25
C PHE A 127 -3.62 10.37 2.65
N ALA A 128 -2.94 10.89 1.65
CA ALA A 128 -1.85 11.86 1.75
C ALA A 128 -2.36 13.27 1.48
N GLY A 129 -2.33 14.11 2.52
CA GLY A 129 -2.67 15.53 2.45
C GLY A 129 -1.50 16.43 2.08
N TYR A 130 -0.38 15.87 1.59
CA TYR A 130 0.83 16.62 1.25
C TYR A 130 1.11 16.78 -0.25
N PHE A 131 0.33 16.15 -1.13
CA PHE A 131 0.45 16.32 -2.58
C PHE A 131 -0.39 17.48 -3.10
N VAL A 132 -1.69 17.50 -2.81
CA VAL A 132 -2.65 18.49 -3.33
C VAL A 132 -3.22 19.32 -2.19
N GLU A 133 -3.30 20.65 -2.36
CA GLU A 133 -3.87 21.52 -1.34
C GLU A 133 -5.38 21.24 -1.22
N GLU A 134 -5.88 21.23 0.01
CA GLU A 134 -7.28 20.95 0.34
C GLU A 134 -7.85 19.57 -0.09
N PHE A 135 -7.06 18.71 -0.73
CA PHE A 135 -7.47 17.36 -1.14
C PHE A 135 -6.53 16.29 -0.57
N GLN A 136 -7.07 15.14 -0.23
CA GLN A 136 -6.35 14.02 0.37
C GLN A 136 -6.26 12.90 -0.67
N VAL A 137 -5.08 12.73 -1.26
CA VAL A 137 -4.85 11.77 -2.36
C VAL A 137 -4.71 10.37 -1.79
N ASP A 138 -5.37 9.38 -2.38
CA ASP A 138 -5.18 7.97 -2.01
C ASP A 138 -3.70 7.59 -2.06
N HIS A 139 -3.20 6.94 -1.03
CA HIS A 139 -1.77 6.69 -0.95
C HIS A 139 -1.40 5.49 -0.10
N VAL A 140 -0.38 4.76 -0.54
CA VAL A 140 0.18 3.64 0.22
C VAL A 140 1.57 4.00 0.73
N VAL A 141 1.77 3.90 2.03
CA VAL A 141 3.04 4.14 2.73
C VAL A 141 3.55 2.86 3.39
N VAL A 142 4.77 2.90 3.92
CA VAL A 142 5.37 1.80 4.67
C VAL A 142 5.49 2.17 6.14
N GLU A 143 5.12 1.25 7.02
CA GLU A 143 5.48 1.28 8.43
C GLU A 143 6.54 0.20 8.70
N THR A 144 7.66 0.60 9.27
CA THR A 144 8.77 -0.28 9.67
C THR A 144 8.95 -0.24 11.18
N TRP A 145 9.23 -1.37 11.82
CA TRP A 145 9.44 -1.40 13.26
C TRP A 145 10.82 -0.83 13.62
N GLU A 146 10.86 0.06 14.60
CA GLU A 146 12.08 0.64 15.14
C GLU A 146 12.32 0.11 16.57
N PRO A 147 13.17 -0.92 16.75
CA PRO A 147 13.38 -1.54 18.05
C PRO A 147 13.88 -0.58 19.13
N GLN A 148 14.66 0.44 18.75
CA GLN A 148 15.21 1.41 19.70
C GLN A 148 14.13 2.31 20.30
N LEU A 149 13.08 2.61 19.53
CA LEU A 149 11.95 3.43 19.95
C LEU A 149 10.73 2.59 20.38
N GLN A 150 10.79 1.26 20.19
CA GLN A 150 9.68 0.34 20.44
C GLN A 150 8.38 0.82 19.78
N ARG A 151 8.46 1.30 18.54
CA ARG A 151 7.30 1.77 17.79
C ARG A 151 7.43 1.47 16.31
N TRP A 152 6.30 1.55 15.62
CA TRP A 152 6.28 1.69 14.17
C TRP A 152 6.76 3.09 13.77
N ARG A 153 7.59 3.16 12.72
CA ARG A 153 7.97 4.39 12.02
C ARG A 153 7.40 4.35 10.61
N ARG A 154 6.67 5.39 10.24
CA ARG A 154 6.02 5.52 8.93
C ARG A 154 6.91 6.31 7.98
N PHE A 155 7.08 5.82 6.76
CA PHE A 155 7.79 6.52 5.70
C PHE A 155 7.13 6.31 4.34
N ASP A 156 7.34 7.27 3.45
CA ASP A 156 6.86 7.25 2.07
C ASP A 156 8.04 6.96 1.13
N PRO A 157 8.07 5.79 0.45
CA PRO A 157 9.14 5.48 -0.47
C PRO A 157 9.08 6.27 -1.79
N GLU A 158 7.92 6.78 -2.18
CA GLU A 158 7.74 7.56 -3.41
C GLU A 158 8.34 8.97 -3.29
N VAL A 159 8.40 9.51 -2.07
CA VAL A 159 8.87 10.88 -1.83
C VAL A 159 10.37 10.93 -1.48
N ALA A 160 11.16 11.62 -2.32
CA ALA A 160 12.62 11.71 -2.17
C ALA A 160 13.11 12.67 -1.09
N SER A 161 12.35 13.71 -0.84
CA SER A 161 12.76 14.84 -0.01
C SER A 161 11.54 15.47 0.66
N PRO A 162 11.74 16.27 1.73
CA PRO A 162 10.66 17.06 2.32
C PRO A 162 9.87 17.87 1.28
N LEU A 163 8.57 17.99 1.52
CA LEU A 163 7.63 18.81 0.76
C LEU A 163 7.07 19.92 1.66
N PRO A 164 6.46 20.99 1.11
CA PRO A 164 5.89 22.08 1.93
C PRO A 164 4.91 21.61 3.02
N ARG A 165 4.17 20.53 2.76
CA ARG A 165 3.18 19.92 3.69
C ARG A 165 3.66 18.59 4.29
N LEU A 166 4.92 18.21 4.07
CA LEU A 166 5.53 17.00 4.61
C LEU A 166 6.97 17.29 5.04
N ALA A 167 7.16 17.58 6.32
CA ALA A 167 8.47 17.95 6.87
C ALA A 167 9.53 16.85 6.70
N SER A 168 9.12 15.58 6.75
CA SER A 168 9.99 14.44 6.51
C SER A 168 9.21 13.29 5.88
N PRO A 169 9.67 12.74 4.73
CA PRO A 169 9.08 11.52 4.17
C PRO A 169 9.54 10.26 4.92
N ARG A 170 10.42 10.38 5.92
CA ARG A 170 11.04 9.24 6.61
C ARG A 170 10.50 8.97 8.02
N ASP A 171 9.77 9.90 8.61
CA ASP A 171 9.09 9.69 9.89
C ASP A 171 7.83 10.55 9.89
N ILE A 172 6.79 10.02 9.26
CA ILE A 172 5.55 10.74 9.02
C ILE A 172 4.70 10.66 10.30
N PRO A 173 4.25 11.80 10.86
CA PRO A 173 3.37 11.79 12.02
C PRO A 173 2.05 11.05 11.74
N ALA A 174 1.37 10.68 12.81
CA ALA A 174 0.07 10.03 12.80
C ALA A 174 -0.98 10.84 13.56
N GLY A 175 -2.23 10.39 13.48
CA GLY A 175 -3.38 11.02 14.12
C GLY A 175 -4.05 12.10 13.27
N ARG A 176 -5.08 12.72 13.85
CA ARG A 176 -5.96 13.65 13.14
C ARG A 176 -5.19 14.86 12.60
N GLY A 177 -5.32 15.11 11.29
CA GLY A 177 -4.65 16.22 10.62
C GLY A 177 -3.16 16.00 10.36
N ALA A 178 -2.65 14.78 10.56
CA ALA A 178 -1.31 14.43 10.12
C ALA A 178 -1.20 14.47 8.58
N PRO A 179 0.02 14.59 8.02
CA PRO A 179 0.23 14.59 6.57
C PRO A 179 -0.33 13.34 5.89
N PHE A 180 -0.32 12.19 6.59
CA PHE A 180 -0.95 10.96 6.15
C PHE A 180 -1.92 10.45 7.22
N VAL A 181 -3.14 10.13 6.81
CA VAL A 181 -4.18 9.52 7.65
C VAL A 181 -4.57 8.16 7.06
N THR A 182 -4.70 7.14 7.89
CA THR A 182 -5.08 5.79 7.44
C THR A 182 -6.53 5.76 6.95
N ALA A 183 -6.87 4.82 6.07
CA ALA A 183 -8.24 4.68 5.58
C ALA A 183 -9.25 4.48 6.73
N ALA A 184 -8.88 3.72 7.76
CA ALA A 184 -9.69 3.51 8.95
C ALA A 184 -9.95 4.80 9.76
N GLU A 185 -8.94 5.66 9.92
CA GLU A 185 -9.11 6.96 10.58
C GLU A 185 -10.05 7.87 9.80
N VAL A 186 -9.91 7.90 8.47
CA VAL A 186 -10.78 8.68 7.58
C VAL A 186 -12.22 8.17 7.65
N TRP A 187 -12.44 6.86 7.54
CA TRP A 187 -13.76 6.26 7.65
C TRP A 187 -14.44 6.62 8.97
N ARG A 188 -13.75 6.48 10.10
CA ARG A 188 -14.29 6.85 11.41
C ARG A 188 -14.60 8.34 11.51
N GLY A 189 -13.76 9.20 10.93
CA GLY A 189 -14.02 10.63 10.84
C GLY A 189 -15.27 10.96 10.02
N TYR A 190 -15.49 10.24 8.91
CA TYR A 190 -16.68 10.37 8.08
C TYR A 190 -17.93 9.96 8.85
N ARG A 191 -17.89 8.79 9.49
CA ARG A 191 -19.01 8.26 10.29
C ARG A 191 -19.35 9.14 11.49
N ALA A 192 -18.38 9.87 12.03
CA ALA A 192 -18.58 10.86 13.08
C ALA A 192 -19.02 12.25 12.56
N GLY A 193 -19.16 12.43 11.24
CA GLY A 193 -19.57 13.70 10.63
C GLY A 193 -18.51 14.81 10.70
N GLU A 194 -17.24 14.44 10.87
CA GLU A 194 -16.16 15.41 11.12
C GLU A 194 -15.30 15.73 9.91
N ILE A 195 -15.51 15.03 8.79
CA ILE A 195 -14.83 15.26 7.52
C ILE A 195 -15.82 15.30 6.37
N ASP A 196 -15.42 15.95 5.29
CA ASP A 196 -16.09 15.89 4.00
C ASP A 196 -15.47 14.75 3.17
N PRO A 197 -16.22 13.67 2.84
CA PRO A 197 -15.68 12.53 2.12
C PRO A 197 -15.25 12.87 0.69
N ASP A 198 -15.81 13.92 0.06
CA ASP A 198 -15.48 14.30 -1.32
C ASP A 198 -14.08 14.90 -1.46
N ARG A 199 -13.41 15.14 -0.32
CA ARG A 199 -12.01 15.58 -0.27
C ARG A 199 -11.01 14.43 -0.29
N TYR A 200 -11.46 13.18 -0.42
CA TYR A 200 -10.63 11.97 -0.34
C TYR A 200 -10.82 11.10 -1.59
N GLY A 201 -9.75 10.88 -2.36
CA GLY A 201 -9.81 10.09 -3.59
C GLY A 201 -8.51 10.11 -4.39
N VAL A 202 -8.56 9.69 -5.65
CA VAL A 202 -7.36 9.52 -6.50
C VAL A 202 -6.81 10.85 -7.00
N ASP A 203 -7.68 11.75 -7.43
CA ASP A 203 -7.32 13.07 -7.94
C ASP A 203 -8.56 13.98 -7.89
N PRO A 204 -8.42 15.27 -7.52
CA PRO A 204 -9.56 16.19 -7.44
C PRO A 204 -10.30 16.41 -8.77
N ALA A 205 -9.66 16.15 -9.91
CA ALA A 205 -10.25 16.25 -11.25
C ALA A 205 -11.00 14.98 -11.68
N THR A 206 -11.08 13.96 -10.82
CA THR A 206 -11.79 12.70 -11.10
C THR A 206 -12.94 12.47 -10.14
N GLU A 207 -13.89 11.64 -10.55
CA GLU A 207 -14.99 11.18 -9.69
C GLU A 207 -14.61 9.94 -8.85
N VAL A 208 -13.34 9.53 -8.87
CA VAL A 208 -12.83 8.40 -8.09
C VAL A 208 -12.48 8.88 -6.68
N ARG A 209 -13.52 9.17 -5.90
CA ARG A 209 -13.45 9.79 -4.56
C ARG A 209 -14.73 9.55 -3.77
N GLY A 210 -14.74 9.98 -2.51
CA GLY A 210 -15.95 10.00 -1.70
C GLY A 210 -16.17 8.73 -0.88
N VAL A 211 -17.40 8.55 -0.39
CA VAL A 211 -17.73 7.55 0.63
C VAL A 211 -17.41 6.12 0.20
N TRP A 212 -17.79 5.74 -1.01
CA TRP A 212 -17.53 4.41 -1.56
C TRP A 212 -16.02 4.11 -1.65
N PHE A 213 -15.24 5.12 -2.02
CA PHE A 213 -13.80 4.97 -2.18
C PHE A 213 -13.10 4.85 -0.81
N ILE A 214 -13.52 5.66 0.17
CA ILE A 214 -13.02 5.54 1.55
C ILE A 214 -13.37 4.15 2.12
N HIS A 215 -14.60 3.69 1.91
CA HIS A 215 -15.06 2.37 2.33
C HIS A 215 -14.15 1.25 1.80
N ASP A 216 -13.92 1.24 0.49
CA ASP A 216 -13.11 0.21 -0.18
C ASP A 216 -11.62 0.31 0.22
N ALA A 217 -11.13 1.52 0.49
CA ALA A 217 -9.78 1.73 1.02
C ALA A 217 -9.58 1.10 2.41
N VAL A 218 -10.61 1.10 3.28
CA VAL A 218 -10.52 0.39 4.57
C VAL A 218 -10.43 -1.12 4.37
N ILE A 219 -11.21 -1.67 3.44
CA ILE A 219 -11.18 -3.10 3.10
C ILE A 219 -9.79 -3.48 2.58
N LEU A 220 -9.19 -2.67 1.71
CA LEU A 220 -7.83 -2.89 1.23
C LEU A 220 -6.76 -2.75 2.33
N ASP A 221 -6.84 -1.74 3.22
CA ASP A 221 -5.90 -1.65 4.36
C ASP A 221 -6.04 -2.87 5.27
N ALA A 222 -7.27 -3.34 5.54
CA ALA A 222 -7.50 -4.58 6.29
C ALA A 222 -6.87 -5.80 5.59
N ALA A 223 -7.02 -5.90 4.26
CA ALA A 223 -6.43 -6.98 3.46
C ALA A 223 -4.90 -6.94 3.54
N PHE A 224 -4.29 -5.76 3.44
CA PHE A 224 -2.85 -5.55 3.58
C PHE A 224 -2.36 -6.02 4.95
N ARG A 225 -3.14 -5.74 6.01
CA ARG A 225 -2.85 -6.23 7.37
C ARG A 225 -2.91 -7.75 7.49
N ALA A 226 -3.74 -8.44 6.72
CA ALA A 226 -3.70 -9.91 6.68
C ALA A 226 -2.59 -10.49 5.79
N GLY A 227 -1.91 -9.65 4.99
CA GLY A 227 -0.87 -10.06 4.04
C GLY A 227 -1.38 -10.26 2.61
N HIS A 228 -2.64 -9.89 2.35
CA HIS A 228 -3.21 -9.79 1.01
C HIS A 228 -2.91 -8.40 0.44
N GLU A 229 -1.67 -8.19 0.00
CA GLU A 229 -1.18 -6.91 -0.52
C GLU A 229 -1.66 -6.75 -1.98
N LEU A 230 -2.96 -6.56 -2.20
CA LEU A 230 -3.61 -6.50 -3.52
C LEU A 230 -3.19 -5.28 -4.37
N LEU A 231 -3.62 -5.25 -5.64
CA LEU A 231 -3.60 -4.03 -6.44
C LEU A 231 -4.72 -3.10 -5.94
N LEU A 232 -4.54 -1.78 -6.08
CA LEU A 232 -5.51 -0.79 -5.59
C LEU A 232 -6.83 -0.77 -6.39
N TRP A 233 -6.86 -1.48 -7.52
CA TRP A 233 -8.00 -1.59 -8.41
C TRP A 233 -8.45 -3.05 -8.59
N ASP A 234 -8.14 -3.90 -7.60
CA ASP A 234 -8.86 -5.16 -7.44
C ASP A 234 -10.15 -4.94 -6.68
N ALA A 235 -11.23 -5.52 -7.20
CA ALA A 235 -12.55 -5.49 -6.61
C ALA A 235 -13.03 -6.92 -6.31
N TRP A 236 -13.66 -7.08 -5.14
CA TRP A 236 -14.40 -8.29 -4.76
C TRP A 236 -15.63 -7.92 -3.92
N ASP A 237 -16.44 -8.92 -3.58
CA ASP A 237 -17.82 -8.77 -3.08
C ASP A 237 -18.09 -7.74 -1.96
N PRO A 238 -17.27 -7.57 -0.90
CA PRO A 238 -17.55 -6.58 0.14
C PRO A 238 -17.31 -5.14 -0.31
N MET A 239 -16.63 -4.91 -1.44
CA MET A 239 -16.39 -3.58 -1.99
C MET A 239 -17.63 -3.02 -2.70
N THR A 240 -17.59 -1.72 -2.96
CA THR A 240 -18.76 -0.98 -3.45
C THR A 240 -18.48 -0.29 -4.77
N ASP A 241 -19.54 0.05 -5.48
CA ASP A 241 -19.45 0.91 -6.65
C ASP A 241 -19.67 2.38 -6.26
N PRO A 242 -19.56 3.34 -7.20
CA PRO A 242 -19.74 4.76 -6.89
C PRO A 242 -21.10 5.16 -6.27
N SER A 243 -22.10 4.28 -6.23
CA SER A 243 -23.35 4.52 -5.50
C SER A 243 -23.21 4.46 -3.98
N GLY A 244 -22.11 3.89 -3.47
CA GLY A 244 -21.79 3.83 -2.05
C GLY A 244 -22.27 2.55 -1.33
N PRO A 245 -21.79 2.36 -0.09
CA PRO A 245 -22.18 1.20 0.72
C PRO A 245 -23.63 1.31 1.21
N THR A 246 -24.28 0.16 1.29
CA THR A 246 -25.46 -0.03 2.15
C THR A 246 -25.05 0.11 3.63
N GLU A 247 -26.03 0.32 4.53
CA GLU A 247 -25.73 0.41 5.97
C GLU A 247 -25.13 -0.89 6.54
N GLU A 248 -25.47 -2.04 5.97
CA GLU A 248 -24.88 -3.34 6.36
C GLU A 248 -23.39 -3.42 5.98
N GLN A 249 -23.05 -3.02 4.75
CA GLN A 249 -21.66 -2.91 4.30
C GLN A 249 -20.89 -1.89 5.12
N ALA A 250 -21.50 -0.71 5.37
CA ALA A 250 -20.93 0.31 6.23
C ALA A 250 -20.67 -0.20 7.65
N GLY A 251 -21.58 -0.99 8.24
CA GLY A 251 -21.40 -1.62 9.55
C GLY A 251 -20.24 -2.62 9.59
N SER A 252 -19.99 -3.33 8.50
CA SER A 252 -18.85 -4.23 8.37
C SER A 252 -17.53 -3.45 8.34
N VAL A 253 -17.50 -2.33 7.62
CA VAL A 253 -16.34 -1.43 7.59
C VAL A 253 -16.15 -0.65 8.89
N ASP A 254 -17.23 -0.30 9.61
CA ASP A 254 -17.16 0.27 10.96
C ASP A 254 -16.40 -0.67 11.92
N ARG A 255 -16.65 -1.99 11.84
CA ARG A 255 -15.92 -3.00 12.62
C ARG A 255 -14.46 -3.09 12.18
N LEU A 256 -14.17 -3.21 10.88
CA LEU A 256 -12.79 -3.28 10.37
C LEU A 256 -11.97 -2.04 10.77
N ALA A 257 -12.53 -0.83 10.60
CA ALA A 257 -11.88 0.41 10.96
C ALA A 257 -11.59 0.49 12.48
N SER A 258 -12.51 -0.01 13.31
CA SER A 258 -12.32 -0.09 14.76
C SER A 258 -11.17 -1.03 15.12
N LEU A 259 -11.12 -2.22 14.50
CA LEU A 259 -10.05 -3.20 14.70
C LEU A 259 -8.68 -2.67 14.24
N ILE A 260 -8.63 -2.00 13.07
CA ILE A 260 -7.39 -1.39 12.56
C ILE A 260 -6.85 -0.36 13.56
N VAL A 261 -7.69 0.57 14.02
CA VAL A 261 -7.24 1.61 14.96
C VAL A 261 -6.85 1.03 16.32
N ALA A 262 -7.56 0.03 16.82
CA ALA A 262 -7.19 -0.65 18.07
C ALA A 262 -5.85 -1.40 17.92
N ALA A 263 -5.65 -2.12 16.81
CA ALA A 263 -4.40 -2.81 16.51
C ALA A 263 -3.22 -1.82 16.38
N ASP A 264 -3.44 -0.66 15.74
CA ASP A 264 -2.44 0.41 15.66
C ASP A 264 -2.10 1.03 17.02
N ALA A 265 -3.04 0.99 17.97
CA ALA A 265 -2.82 1.37 19.36
C ALA A 265 -2.15 0.28 20.21
N GLY A 266 -1.84 -0.89 19.63
CA GLY A 266 -1.16 -2.00 20.30
C GLY A 266 -2.07 -3.10 20.83
N ASP A 267 -3.37 -3.08 20.53
CA ASP A 267 -4.28 -4.15 20.90
C ASP A 267 -4.01 -5.40 20.05
N LEU A 268 -3.35 -6.38 20.67
CA LEU A 268 -3.01 -7.65 20.02
C LEU A 268 -4.23 -8.53 19.74
N ASP A 269 -5.32 -8.36 20.47
CA ASP A 269 -6.54 -9.14 20.27
C ASP A 269 -7.27 -8.60 19.05
N ALA A 270 -7.37 -7.27 18.94
CA ALA A 270 -7.87 -6.60 17.74
C ALA A 270 -7.02 -6.91 16.50
N GLU A 271 -5.69 -6.98 16.62
CA GLU A 271 -4.81 -7.37 15.51
C GLU A 271 -5.10 -8.81 15.05
N ARG A 272 -5.27 -9.76 15.98
CA ARG A 272 -5.61 -11.15 15.64
C ARG A 272 -7.00 -11.25 15.01
N GLU A 273 -7.99 -10.54 15.53
CA GLU A 273 -9.36 -10.53 15.01
C GLU A 273 -9.44 -9.90 13.62
N LEU A 274 -8.71 -8.81 13.37
CA LEU A 274 -8.58 -8.19 12.05
C LEU A 274 -8.04 -9.18 11.02
N ILE A 275 -6.93 -9.83 11.37
CA ILE A 275 -6.28 -10.80 10.49
C ILE A 275 -7.20 -11.99 10.21
N ALA A 276 -7.86 -12.53 11.24
CA ALA A 276 -8.80 -13.63 11.09
C ALA A 276 -9.99 -13.24 10.20
N SER A 277 -10.52 -12.02 10.35
CA SER A 277 -11.61 -11.51 9.51
C SER A 277 -11.22 -11.50 8.03
N MET A 278 -9.98 -11.13 7.70
CA MET A 278 -9.53 -11.07 6.30
C MET A 278 -8.94 -12.38 5.77
N THR A 279 -8.80 -13.42 6.61
CA THR A 279 -8.26 -14.73 6.21
C THR A 279 -9.36 -15.80 6.18
N ASP A 280 -10.28 -15.76 7.15
CA ASP A 280 -11.20 -16.87 7.44
C ASP A 280 -12.66 -16.52 7.10
N ASP A 281 -13.06 -15.25 7.19
CA ASP A 281 -14.43 -14.84 6.89
C ASP A 281 -14.67 -14.76 5.37
N PRO A 282 -15.49 -15.65 4.78
CA PRO A 282 -15.74 -15.66 3.34
C PRO A 282 -16.48 -14.41 2.85
N GLN A 283 -17.09 -13.61 3.73
CA GLN A 283 -17.76 -12.37 3.35
C GLN A 283 -16.80 -11.18 3.22
N LEU A 284 -15.64 -11.26 3.87
CA LEU A 284 -14.65 -10.17 3.92
C LEU A 284 -13.37 -10.50 3.17
N ARG A 285 -12.88 -11.74 3.30
CA ARG A 285 -11.58 -12.13 2.75
C ARG A 285 -11.56 -12.00 1.22
N PRO A 286 -10.40 -11.64 0.63
CA PRO A 286 -10.22 -11.73 -0.81
C PRO A 286 -10.46 -13.18 -1.29
N PRO A 287 -11.27 -13.40 -2.33
CA PRO A 287 -11.44 -14.71 -2.96
C PRO A 287 -10.18 -15.13 -3.73
N ASP A 288 -10.13 -16.37 -4.20
CA ASP A 288 -9.01 -16.83 -5.06
C ASP A 288 -8.96 -16.10 -6.42
N VAL A 289 -10.08 -15.51 -6.84
CA VAL A 289 -10.22 -14.79 -8.10
C VAL A 289 -10.95 -13.48 -7.86
N VAL A 290 -10.32 -12.37 -8.22
CA VAL A 290 -10.85 -11.00 -8.09
C VAL A 290 -11.12 -10.39 -9.46
N ASN A 291 -11.89 -9.32 -9.52
CA ASN A 291 -12.01 -8.49 -10.72
C ASN A 291 -10.93 -7.39 -10.67
N THR A 292 -10.00 -7.38 -11.62
CA THR A 292 -8.99 -6.32 -11.74
C THR A 292 -9.45 -5.30 -12.78
N ILE A 293 -9.64 -4.06 -12.35
CA ILE A 293 -10.15 -2.94 -13.14
C ILE A 293 -8.97 -2.05 -13.52
N CYS A 294 -8.33 -2.31 -14.66
CA CYS A 294 -7.11 -1.59 -15.06
C CYS A 294 -7.33 -0.06 -15.05
N PRO A 295 -6.43 0.73 -14.43
CA PRO A 295 -6.60 2.18 -14.34
C PRO A 295 -6.47 2.92 -15.68
N TRP A 296 -6.03 2.23 -16.74
CA TRP A 296 -6.00 2.73 -18.11
C TRP A 296 -7.31 2.55 -18.88
N GLY A 297 -8.36 2.01 -18.24
CA GLY A 297 -9.68 1.83 -18.84
C GLY A 297 -9.82 0.58 -19.70
N ASP A 298 -8.88 -0.36 -19.61
CA ASP A 298 -9.06 -1.69 -20.21
C ASP A 298 -10.26 -2.41 -19.57
N PRO A 299 -10.96 -3.30 -20.31
CA PRO A 299 -12.06 -4.06 -19.75
C PRO A 299 -11.65 -4.82 -18.47
N PRO A 300 -12.51 -4.88 -17.43
CA PRO A 300 -12.22 -5.64 -16.23
C PRO A 300 -11.89 -7.10 -16.56
N VAL A 301 -10.84 -7.62 -15.93
CA VAL A 301 -10.40 -9.00 -16.10
C VAL A 301 -10.52 -9.77 -14.79
N ARG A 302 -10.85 -11.05 -14.88
CA ARG A 302 -10.77 -11.95 -13.72
C ARG A 302 -9.32 -12.36 -13.50
N SER A 303 -8.78 -12.02 -12.33
CA SER A 303 -7.39 -12.28 -11.96
C SER A 303 -7.31 -13.28 -10.81
N GLU A 304 -6.52 -14.34 -10.99
CA GLU A 304 -6.21 -15.27 -9.90
C GLU A 304 -5.21 -14.63 -8.93
N LEU A 305 -5.50 -14.73 -7.63
CA LEU A 305 -4.61 -14.27 -6.56
C LEU A 305 -3.53 -15.30 -6.20
N ARG A 306 -3.69 -16.54 -6.67
CA ARG A 306 -2.68 -17.58 -6.51
C ARG A 306 -1.58 -17.37 -7.54
N ARG A 307 -0.33 -17.42 -7.08
CA ARG A 307 0.82 -17.45 -7.97
C ARG A 307 0.77 -18.80 -8.71
N GLY A 308 0.41 -18.79 -9.99
CA GLY A 308 0.53 -19.99 -10.83
C GLY A 308 1.95 -20.53 -10.77
N PRO A 309 2.18 -21.85 -10.94
CA PRO A 309 3.55 -22.37 -11.05
C PRO A 309 4.26 -21.58 -12.14
N ALA A 310 5.46 -21.07 -11.84
CA ALA A 310 6.26 -20.37 -12.82
C ALA A 310 6.33 -21.26 -14.07
N ALA A 311 5.76 -20.78 -15.19
CA ALA A 311 5.83 -21.50 -16.44
C ALA A 311 7.32 -21.72 -16.72
N VAL A 312 7.77 -22.97 -16.62
CA VAL A 312 9.08 -23.38 -17.08
C VAL A 312 9.04 -23.18 -18.58
N GLN A 313 9.53 -22.04 -19.04
CA GLN A 313 9.75 -21.83 -20.47
C GLN A 313 10.91 -22.75 -20.86
N SER A 314 10.56 -23.77 -21.66
CA SER A 314 11.47 -24.70 -22.34
C SER A 314 12.34 -24.00 -23.36
#